data_AF-A0A371IPN7-F1
#
_entry.id   AF-A0A371IPN7-F1
#
_cell.length_a   1.000
_cell.length_b   1.000
_cell.length_c   1.000
_cell.angle_alpha   90.00
_cell.angle_beta   90.00
_cell.angle_gamma   90.00
#
_symmetry.space_group_name_H-M   'P 1'
#
loop_
_entity.id
_entity.type
_entity.pdbx_description
1 polymer ?
#
loop_
_entity_poly.entity_id
_entity_poly.type
_entity_poly.pdbx_seq_one_letter_code
_entity_poly.pdbx_strand_id
1 'polypeptide(L)'
;INTETYKSALDNNIRMTNTTVDYILEGINKYLLALAKEQIKLAFIQSEKEVKDLQQRTKEGIQTAKLNGKQIGQAKGIKLTTKKSIQAKEQIQNYSKDFKGILKDIEVMKLIGISRNSYYKYKKELIEELNNKI
;
A
#
# COMPACT_ATOMS: atom_id res chain seq x y z
N ILE A 1 2.29 3.07 14.86
CA ILE A 1 2.31 3.03 16.34
C ILE A 1 2.84 1.67 16.75
N ASN A 2 3.92 1.62 17.55
CA ASN A 2 4.47 0.36 18.04
C ASN A 2 3.55 -0.18 19.15
N THR A 3 2.98 -1.38 18.96
CA THR A 3 2.06 -2.00 19.92
C THR A 3 2.79 -2.71 21.06
N GLU A 4 4.06 -3.06 20.88
CA GLU A 4 4.89 -3.75 21.88
C GLU A 4 5.22 -2.83 23.05
N THR A 5 5.53 -1.56 22.78
CA THR A 5 5.80 -0.57 23.83
C THR A 5 4.60 -0.33 24.76
N TYR A 6 3.39 -0.41 24.22
CA TYR A 6 2.17 -0.28 25.03
C TYR A 6 1.84 -1.55 25.82
N LYS A 7 2.17 -2.73 25.29
CA LYS A 7 2.05 -3.99 26.05
C LYS A 7 2.95 -3.97 27.28
N SER A 8 4.21 -3.56 27.14
CA SER A 8 5.12 -3.44 28.28
C SER A 8 4.66 -2.41 29.31
N ALA A 9 3.90 -1.38 28.90
CA ALA A 9 3.33 -0.40 29.82
C ALA A 9 2.21 -0.98 30.70
N LEU A 10 1.48 -2.01 30.24
CA LEU A 10 0.46 -2.72 31.02
C LEU A 10 1.07 -3.68 32.04
N ASP A 11 2.31 -4.14 31.82
CA ASP A 11 2.99 -5.11 32.68
C ASP A 11 3.68 -4.47 33.90
N ASN A 12 3.81 -3.14 33.93
CA ASN A 12 4.41 -2.39 35.04
C ASN A 12 3.50 -2.38 36.28
N ASN A 13 3.58 -3.43 37.08
CA ASN A 13 2.90 -3.53 38.37
C ASN A 13 3.87 -3.19 39.52
N ILE A 14 3.37 -2.45 40.51
CA ILE A 14 4.10 -2.24 41.76
C ILE A 14 4.17 -3.60 42.48
N ARG A 15 5.39 -3.99 42.88
CA ARG A 15 5.63 -5.26 43.58
C ARG A 15 4.93 -5.26 44.94
N MET A 16 4.27 -6.38 45.25
CA MET A 16 3.64 -6.60 46.55
C MET A 16 4.69 -6.79 47.64
N THR A 17 4.36 -6.36 48.85
CA THR A 17 5.27 -6.36 50.01
C THR A 17 4.99 -7.50 51.00
N ASN A 18 3.91 -8.27 50.79
CA ASN A 18 3.41 -9.31 51.69
C ASN A 18 3.07 -8.78 53.09
N THR A 19 2.67 -7.51 53.20
CA THR A 19 2.25 -6.86 54.44
C THR A 19 0.84 -6.29 54.30
N THR A 20 0.26 -5.76 55.38
CA THR A 20 -1.06 -5.10 55.36
C THR A 20 -1.14 -3.92 54.39
N VAL A 21 -0.01 -3.36 53.94
CA VAL A 21 0.08 -2.31 52.91
C VAL A 21 -0.40 -2.81 51.54
N ASP A 22 -0.39 -4.12 51.31
CA ASP A 22 -0.79 -4.75 50.04
C ASP A 22 -2.25 -4.48 49.66
N TYR A 23 -3.16 -4.32 50.62
CA TYR A 23 -4.54 -3.92 50.35
C TYR A 23 -4.64 -2.57 49.62
N ILE A 24 -3.72 -1.65 49.93
CA ILE A 24 -3.63 -0.34 49.29
C ILE A 24 -2.92 -0.47 47.93
N LEU A 25 -1.83 -1.24 47.88
CA LEU A 25 -1.07 -1.46 46.64
C LEU A 25 -1.91 -2.13 45.54
N GLU A 26 -2.82 -3.03 45.91
CA GLU A 26 -3.76 -3.65 44.95
C GLU A 26 -4.68 -2.60 44.31
N GLY A 27 -5.21 -1.66 45.10
CA GLY A 27 -6.04 -0.56 44.61
C GLY A 27 -5.26 0.37 43.68
N ILE A 28 -4.03 0.69 44.03
CA ILE A 28 -3.13 1.52 43.20
C ILE A 28 -2.81 0.81 41.89
N ASN A 29 -2.47 -0.47 41.92
CA ASN A 29 -2.18 -1.25 40.71
C ASN A 29 -3.38 -1.31 39.76
N LYS A 30 -4.59 -1.51 40.30
CA LYS A 30 -5.83 -1.48 39.49
C LYS A 30 -6.07 -0.11 38.85
N TYR A 31 -5.83 0.97 39.59
CA TYR A 31 -5.95 2.33 39.07
C TYR A 31 -4.92 2.61 37.96
N LEU A 32 -3.64 2.26 38.18
CA LEU A 32 -2.59 2.45 37.19
C LEU A 32 -2.86 1.66 35.90
N LEU A 33 -3.38 0.44 36.01
CA LEU A 33 -3.79 -0.36 34.87
C LEU A 33 -4.93 0.30 34.08
N ALA A 34 -5.93 0.84 34.79
CA ALA A 34 -7.04 1.56 34.16
C ALA A 34 -6.56 2.83 33.44
N LEU A 35 -5.70 3.62 34.10
CA LEU A 35 -5.09 4.82 33.54
C LEU A 35 -4.25 4.49 32.29
N ALA A 36 -3.42 3.45 32.33
CA ALA A 36 -2.60 3.03 31.20
C ALA A 36 -3.47 2.66 29.99
N LYS A 37 -4.58 1.94 30.20
CA LYS A 37 -5.53 1.60 29.11
C LYS A 37 -6.13 2.85 28.47
N GLU A 38 -6.50 3.84 29.28
CA GLU A 38 -7.06 5.09 28.78
C GLU A 38 -6.01 5.89 27.98
N GLN A 39 -4.78 5.97 28.47
CA GLN A 39 -3.67 6.63 27.77
C GLN A 39 -3.36 5.96 26.43
N ILE A 40 -3.34 4.62 26.39
CA ILE A 40 -3.19 3.86 25.14
C ILE A 40 -4.29 4.26 24.15
N LYS A 41 -5.55 4.23 24.59
CA LYS A 41 -6.70 4.61 23.75
C LYS A 41 -6.57 6.03 23.19
N LEU A 42 -6.22 7.00 24.04
CA LEU A 42 -6.03 8.39 23.63
C LEU A 42 -4.91 8.53 22.60
N ALA A 43 -3.78 7.83 22.80
CA ALA A 43 -2.66 7.85 21.85
C ALA A 43 -3.06 7.31 20.47
N PHE A 44 -3.88 6.24 20.42
CA PHE A 44 -4.42 5.72 19.15
C PHE A 44 -5.37 6.71 18.47
N ILE A 45 -6.30 7.31 19.22
CA ILE A 45 -7.22 8.34 18.69
C ILE A 45 -6.43 9.53 18.12
N GLN A 46 -5.42 10.00 18.86
CA GLN A 46 -4.58 11.11 18.44
C GLN A 46 -3.79 10.76 17.17
N SER A 47 -3.23 9.56 17.10
CA SER A 47 -2.51 9.12 15.91
C SER A 47 -3.42 8.99 14.68
N GLU A 48 -4.66 8.51 14.85
CA GLU A 48 -5.64 8.48 13.77
C GLU A 48 -6.01 9.89 13.29
N LYS A 49 -6.19 10.82 14.23
CA LYS A 49 -6.44 12.23 13.93
C LYS A 49 -5.31 12.84 13.09
N GLU A 50 -4.06 12.63 13.46
CA GLU A 50 -2.90 13.15 12.72
C GLU A 50 -2.84 12.62 11.28
N VAL A 51 -3.16 11.35 11.07
CA VAL A 51 -3.25 10.76 9.73
C VAL A 51 -4.38 11.40 8.92
N LYS A 52 -5.55 11.62 9.53
CA LYS A 52 -6.68 12.31 8.88
C LYS A 52 -6.32 13.75 8.51
N ASP A 53 -5.65 14.47 9.42
CA ASP A 53 -5.20 15.85 9.18
C ASP A 53 -4.15 15.91 8.05
N LEU A 54 -3.25 14.94 7.97
CA LEU A 54 -2.31 14.79 6.84
C LEU A 54 -3.02 14.54 5.51
N GLN A 55 -4.02 13.65 5.50
CA GLN A 55 -4.82 13.36 4.30
C GLN A 55 -5.60 14.60 3.85
N GLN A 56 -6.20 15.33 4.77
CA GLN A 56 -6.95 16.56 4.48
C GLN A 56 -6.03 17.63 3.87
N ARG A 57 -4.86 17.88 4.48
CA ARG A 57 -3.86 18.81 3.91
C ARG A 57 -3.38 18.39 2.53
N THR A 58 -3.19 17.09 2.31
CA THR A 58 -2.79 16.55 0.99
C THR A 58 -3.90 16.79 -0.03
N LYS A 59 -5.16 16.56 0.33
CA LYS A 59 -6.33 16.80 -0.53
C LYS A 59 -6.46 18.26 -0.91
N GLU A 60 -6.36 19.16 0.06
CA GLU A 60 -6.40 20.62 -0.15
C GLU A 60 -5.25 21.07 -1.06
N GLY A 61 -4.02 20.62 -0.78
CA GLY A 61 -2.85 20.95 -1.61
C GLY A 61 -2.98 20.45 -3.06
N ILE A 62 -3.54 19.25 -3.27
CA ILE A 62 -3.85 18.73 -4.61
C ILE A 62 -4.91 19.61 -5.29
N GLN A 63 -5.96 20.02 -4.57
CA GLN A 63 -7.00 20.89 -5.13
C GLN A 63 -6.44 22.25 -5.53
N THR A 64 -5.60 22.87 -4.70
CA THR A 64 -4.92 24.13 -5.02
C THR A 64 -3.99 23.96 -6.22
N ALA A 65 -3.21 22.89 -6.28
CA ALA A 65 -2.36 22.59 -7.43
C ALA A 65 -3.19 22.43 -8.72
N LYS A 66 -4.35 21.77 -8.64
CA LYS A 66 -5.29 21.61 -9.76
C LYS A 66 -5.82 22.96 -10.25
N LEU A 67 -6.22 23.85 -9.33
CA LEU A 67 -6.69 25.20 -9.65
C LEU A 67 -5.60 26.04 -10.30
N ASN A 68 -4.34 25.86 -9.89
CA ASN A 68 -3.16 26.49 -10.50
C ASN A 68 -2.75 25.83 -11.85
N GLY A 69 -3.58 24.95 -12.41
CA GLY A 69 -3.34 24.31 -13.69
C GLY A 69 -2.29 23.20 -13.68
N LYS A 70 -1.81 22.76 -12.51
CA LYS A 70 -0.86 21.64 -12.41
C LYS A 70 -1.58 20.34 -12.78
N GLN A 71 -1.04 19.62 -13.75
CA GLN A 71 -1.55 18.31 -14.11
C GLN A 71 -1.29 17.31 -12.97
N ILE A 72 -2.36 16.65 -12.50
CA ILE A 72 -2.29 15.59 -11.49
C ILE A 72 -2.40 14.24 -12.20
N GLY A 73 -1.41 13.38 -11.96
CA GLY A 73 -1.34 12.07 -12.61
C GLY A 73 -0.88 12.12 -14.07
N GLN A 74 -0.95 10.96 -14.73
CA GLN A 74 -0.55 10.82 -16.12
C GLN A 74 -1.57 11.52 -17.05
N ALA A 75 -1.07 12.15 -18.12
CA ALA A 75 -1.96 12.83 -19.05
C ALA A 75 -2.84 11.82 -19.76
N LYS A 76 -4.11 12.18 -19.98
CA LYS A 76 -5.07 11.32 -20.67
C LYS A 76 -4.54 10.97 -22.06
N GLY A 77 -4.48 9.67 -22.37
CA GLY A 77 -4.02 9.16 -23.66
C GLY A 77 -2.52 8.81 -23.74
N ILE A 78 -1.70 9.19 -22.75
CA ILE A 78 -0.30 8.77 -22.73
C ILE A 78 -0.22 7.30 -22.25
N LYS A 79 0.26 6.41 -23.12
CA LYS A 79 0.59 5.04 -22.74
C LYS A 79 1.89 5.06 -21.91
N LEU A 80 1.89 4.39 -20.76
CA LEU A 80 3.11 4.23 -19.96
C LEU A 80 4.06 3.23 -20.64
N THR A 81 5.03 3.74 -21.41
CA THR A 81 6.08 2.93 -22.04
C THR A 81 7.24 2.77 -21.05
N THR A 82 7.40 1.54 -20.54
CA THR A 82 8.50 1.17 -19.66
C THR A 82 9.48 0.25 -20.41
N LYS A 83 10.74 0.20 -19.98
CA LYS A 83 11.72 -0.75 -20.54
C LYS A 83 11.20 -2.19 -20.52
N LYS A 84 10.52 -2.57 -19.42
CA LYS A 84 9.88 -3.88 -19.27
C LYS A 84 8.76 -4.13 -20.27
N SER A 85 7.90 -3.14 -20.52
CA SER A 85 6.81 -3.30 -21.50
C SER A 85 7.33 -3.42 -22.93
N ILE A 86 8.42 -2.74 -23.27
CA ILE A 86 9.05 -2.82 -24.60
C ILE A 86 9.60 -4.23 -24.81
N GLN A 87 10.43 -4.72 -23.87
CA GLN A 87 11.01 -6.06 -23.93
C GLN A 87 9.93 -7.16 -23.99
N ALA A 88 8.89 -7.04 -23.16
CA ALA A 88 7.78 -7.99 -23.17
C ALA A 88 7.03 -7.98 -24.51
N LYS A 89 6.75 -6.81 -25.08
CA LYS A 89 6.08 -6.68 -26.39
C LYS A 89 6.89 -7.31 -27.52
N GLU A 90 8.20 -7.07 -27.55
CA GLU A 90 9.11 -7.66 -28.55
C GLU A 90 9.13 -9.19 -28.46
N GLN A 91 9.24 -9.73 -27.24
CA GLN A 91 9.18 -11.18 -27.03
C GLN A 91 7.81 -11.77 -27.38
N ILE A 92 6.70 -11.09 -27.08
CA ILE A 92 5.36 -11.53 -27.50
C ILE A 92 5.29 -11.59 -29.03
N GLN A 93 5.81 -10.58 -29.74
CA GLN A 93 5.81 -10.56 -31.20
C GLN A 93 6.64 -11.69 -31.81
N ASN A 94 7.78 -12.04 -31.19
CA ASN A 94 8.66 -13.10 -31.67
C ASN A 94 8.12 -14.53 -31.39
N TYR A 95 7.52 -14.76 -30.22
CA TYR A 95 7.19 -16.11 -29.77
C TYR A 95 5.71 -16.48 -29.89
N SER A 96 4.80 -15.51 -29.86
CA SER A 96 3.35 -15.79 -29.89
C SER A 96 2.88 -16.21 -31.28
N LYS A 97 2.09 -17.29 -31.31
CA LYS A 97 1.49 -17.83 -32.54
C LYS A 97 0.72 -16.79 -33.37
N ASP A 98 0.15 -15.79 -32.73
CA ASP A 98 -0.70 -14.80 -33.40
C ASP A 98 0.10 -13.72 -34.18
N PHE A 99 1.41 -13.60 -33.96
CA PHE A 99 2.24 -12.55 -34.60
C PHE A 99 3.40 -13.07 -35.45
N LYS A 100 3.56 -14.40 -35.60
CA LYS A 100 4.58 -15.19 -36.36
C LYS A 100 5.37 -16.22 -35.54
N GLY A 101 5.07 -16.36 -34.25
CA GLY A 101 5.70 -17.37 -33.39
C GLY A 101 5.03 -18.75 -33.46
N ILE A 102 5.44 -19.65 -32.55
CA ILE A 102 4.98 -21.05 -32.50
C ILE A 102 4.26 -21.36 -31.18
N LEU A 103 4.57 -20.61 -30.12
CA LEU A 103 4.14 -20.91 -28.75
C LEU A 103 2.70 -20.44 -28.49
N LYS A 104 2.00 -21.18 -27.63
CA LYS A 104 0.67 -20.79 -27.13
C LYS A 104 0.80 -19.67 -26.10
N ASP A 105 -0.26 -18.87 -25.94
CA ASP A 105 -0.30 -17.73 -25.01
C ASP A 105 0.21 -18.07 -23.60
N ILE A 106 -0.15 -19.24 -23.06
CA ILE A 106 0.25 -19.70 -21.72
C ILE A 106 1.78 -19.93 -21.63
N GLU A 107 2.37 -20.49 -22.69
CA GLU A 107 3.80 -20.79 -22.76
C GLU A 107 4.61 -19.49 -22.90
N VAL A 108 4.12 -18.55 -23.72
CA VAL A 108 4.74 -17.22 -23.87
C VAL A 108 4.69 -16.43 -22.56
N MET A 109 3.55 -16.45 -21.85
CA MET A 109 3.45 -15.83 -20.52
C MET A 109 4.47 -16.39 -19.54
N LYS A 110 4.65 -17.73 -19.54
CA LYS A 110 5.61 -18.42 -18.68
C LYS A 110 7.06 -18.11 -19.05
N LEU A 111 7.36 -18.03 -20.35
CA LEU A 111 8.69 -17.73 -20.88
C LEU A 111 9.13 -16.29 -20.56
N ILE A 112 8.24 -15.32 -20.77
CA ILE A 112 8.49 -13.88 -20.54
C ILE A 112 8.39 -13.55 -19.03
N GLY A 113 7.64 -14.33 -18.26
CA GLY A 113 7.44 -14.12 -16.83
C GLY A 113 6.49 -12.97 -16.52
N ILE A 114 5.44 -12.77 -17.33
CA ILE A 114 4.46 -11.69 -17.14
C ILE A 114 3.09 -12.20 -16.72
N SER A 115 2.36 -11.36 -15.99
CA SER A 115 0.99 -11.67 -15.57
C SER A 115 0.06 -11.79 -16.79
N ARG A 116 -1.00 -12.59 -16.65
CA ARG A 116 -2.04 -12.76 -17.67
C ARG A 116 -2.61 -11.42 -18.14
N ASN A 117 -2.89 -10.50 -17.22
CA ASN A 117 -3.47 -9.19 -17.53
C ASN A 117 -2.49 -8.33 -18.35
N SER A 118 -1.21 -8.35 -17.97
CA SER A 118 -0.15 -7.65 -18.72
C SER A 118 0.00 -8.22 -20.13
N TYR A 119 0.02 -9.55 -20.26
CA TYR A 119 0.15 -10.21 -21.57
C TYR A 119 -0.98 -9.81 -22.52
N TYR A 120 -2.24 -9.97 -22.12
CA TYR A 120 -3.37 -9.66 -23.00
C TYR A 120 -3.47 -8.16 -23.28
N LYS A 121 -3.09 -7.30 -22.33
CA LYS A 121 -2.96 -5.85 -22.59
C LYS A 121 -1.92 -5.58 -23.67
N TYR A 122 -0.70 -6.12 -23.55
CA TYR A 122 0.37 -5.89 -24.52
C TYR A 122 0.07 -6.49 -25.89
N LYS A 123 -0.53 -7.69 -25.93
CA LYS A 123 -1.00 -8.33 -27.16
C LYS A 123 -2.06 -7.47 -27.88
N LYS A 124 -3.04 -6.95 -27.15
CA LYS A 124 -4.04 -6.04 -27.73
C LYS A 124 -3.39 -4.75 -28.26
N GLU A 125 -2.48 -4.15 -27.49
CA GLU A 125 -1.75 -2.95 -27.93
C GLU A 125 -0.92 -3.22 -29.19
N LEU A 126 -0.28 -4.38 -29.31
CA LEU A 126 0.48 -4.78 -30.51
C LEU A 126 -0.43 -4.95 -31.74
N ILE A 127 -1.63 -5.53 -31.58
CA ILE A 127 -2.62 -5.65 -32.67
C ILE A 127 -3.10 -4.26 -33.10
N GLU A 128 -3.43 -3.38 -32.15
CA GLU A 128 -3.81 -1.99 -32.44
C GLU A 128 -2.68 -1.22 -33.14
N GLU A 129 -1.43 -1.39 -32.71
CA GLU A 129 -0.24 -0.78 -33.32
C GLU A 129 0.01 -1.31 -34.75
N LEU A 130 -0.35 -2.57 -35.04
CA LEU A 130 -0.26 -3.14 -36.38
C LEU A 130 -1.39 -2.64 -37.29
N ASN A 131 -2.62 -2.57 -36.78
CA ASN A 131 -3.78 -2.11 -37.54
C ASN A 131 -3.74 -0.60 -37.84
N ASN A 132 -3.19 0.22 -36.93
CA ASN A 132 -3.04 1.67 -37.15
C ASN A 132 -1.89 2.05 -38.10
N LYS A 133 -1.06 1.08 -38.51
CA LYS A 133 0.04 1.28 -39.48
C LYS A 133 -0.36 0.97 -40.92
N ILE A 134 -1.60 0.51 -41.15
CA ILE A 134 -2.23 0.28 -42.45
C ILE A 134 -3.13 1.47 -42.76
#